data_AF-A0A9X2UAB7-F1
#
_entry.id   AF-A0A9X2UAB7-F1
#
_cell.length_a   1.000
_cell.length_b   1.000
_cell.length_c   1.000
_cell.angle_alpha   90.00
_cell.angle_beta   90.00
_cell.angle_gamma   90.00
#
_symmetry.space_group_name_H-M   'P 1'
#
loop_
_entity.id
_entity.type
_entity.pdbx_description
1 polymer ?
#
loop_
_entity_poly.entity_id
_entity_poly.type
_entity_poly.pdbx_seq_one_letter_code
_entity_poly.pdbx_strand_id
1 'polypeptide(L)'
;MDDNVYADTLNMTALDSIYARQNRRPGHRALRESTRVIGTWDDHDHGANDAGRSYPKRDRSQAHVLDFMDVPEDHPGRERAGVYSAHTYGPPGKRVKVILLDTRYHRDPITRDSISGQRYFPNEEGDILGEAQWEWLKRELRTSTAQVHLIGTSIQAVSSQHPWAKCANFP
;
A
#
# COMPACT_ATOMS: atom_id res chain seq x y z
N MET A 1 -4.05 6.41 5.24
CA MET A 1 -4.26 5.35 4.24
C MET A 1 -4.24 6.03 2.91
N ASP A 2 -3.48 5.43 2.00
CA ASP A 2 -3.44 5.59 0.54
C ASP A 2 -3.77 6.94 -0.10
N ASP A 3 -3.70 6.97 -1.44
CA ASP A 3 -3.87 8.15 -2.28
C ASP A 3 -3.24 9.39 -1.66
N ASN A 4 -2.01 9.22 -1.16
CA ASN A 4 -1.30 10.28 -0.46
C ASN A 4 -1.14 11.48 -1.39
N VAL A 5 -1.03 11.18 -2.68
CA VAL A 5 -1.18 12.09 -3.80
C VAL A 5 -1.93 11.45 -4.96
N TYR A 6 -2.51 12.29 -5.83
CA TYR A 6 -3.07 11.91 -7.13
C TYR A 6 -2.08 12.24 -8.25
N ALA A 7 -1.21 11.29 -8.61
CA ALA A 7 -0.10 11.56 -9.52
C ALA A 7 -0.22 10.94 -10.91
N ASP A 8 -0.80 9.73 -11.07
CA ASP A 8 -1.04 9.02 -12.33
C ASP A 8 -0.06 9.41 -13.47
N THR A 9 1.20 9.02 -13.35
CA THR A 9 2.26 9.53 -14.23
C THR A 9 3.45 8.59 -14.39
N LEU A 10 3.92 8.47 -15.63
CA LEU A 10 5.19 7.82 -15.95
C LEU A 10 6.41 8.75 -15.72
N ASN A 11 6.19 10.03 -15.42
CA ASN A 11 7.23 11.02 -15.18
C ASN A 11 7.57 11.10 -13.69
N MET A 12 8.68 10.48 -13.30
CA MET A 12 9.10 10.39 -11.90
C MET A 12 9.49 11.74 -11.29
N THR A 13 10.00 12.68 -12.09
CA THR A 13 10.24 14.06 -11.63
C THR A 13 8.92 14.79 -11.32
N ALA A 14 7.84 14.46 -12.04
CA ALA A 14 6.52 14.99 -11.71
C ALA A 14 6.00 14.39 -10.39
N LEU A 15 6.18 13.08 -10.18
CA LEU A 15 5.80 12.40 -8.93
C LEU A 15 6.54 13.01 -7.72
N ASP A 16 7.85 13.24 -7.82
CA ASP A 16 8.64 13.98 -6.82
C ASP A 16 8.03 15.33 -6.47
N SER A 17 7.72 16.11 -7.51
CA SER A 17 7.17 17.46 -7.34
C SER A 17 5.80 17.44 -6.67
N ILE A 18 4.99 16.42 -6.96
CA ILE A 18 3.66 16.24 -6.39
C ILE A 18 3.76 15.86 -4.90
N TYR A 19 4.64 14.94 -4.52
CA TYR A 19 4.90 14.62 -3.11
C TYR A 19 5.48 15.81 -2.34
N ALA A 20 6.43 16.54 -2.92
CA ALA A 20 6.98 17.75 -2.32
C ALA A 20 5.88 18.81 -2.08
N ARG A 21 4.93 18.95 -3.01
CA ARG A 21 3.77 19.84 -2.84
C ARG A 21 2.87 19.39 -1.69
N GLN A 22 2.62 18.09 -1.54
CA GLN A 22 1.83 17.55 -0.43
C GLN A 22 2.53 17.79 0.92
N ASN A 23 3.85 17.63 0.99
CA ASN A 23 4.64 17.91 2.20
C ASN A 23 4.67 19.39 2.59
N ARG A 24 4.48 20.30 1.64
CA ARG A 24 4.38 21.75 1.90
C ARG A 24 2.98 22.21 2.32
N ARG A 25 1.96 21.36 2.28
CA ARG A 25 0.62 21.71 2.74
C ARG A 25 0.68 22.01 4.25
N PRO A 26 0.27 23.21 4.72
CA PRO A 26 0.44 23.60 6.12
C PRO A 26 -0.14 22.59 7.11
N GLY A 27 -1.34 22.05 6.84
CA GLY A 27 -1.97 21.05 7.70
C GLY A 27 -1.23 19.71 7.74
N HIS A 28 -0.74 19.23 6.60
CA HIS A 28 0.03 17.99 6.54
C HIS A 28 1.39 18.14 7.23
N ARG A 29 2.08 19.28 7.00
CA ARG A 29 3.33 19.62 7.67
C ARG A 29 3.14 19.66 9.19
N ALA A 30 2.13 20.38 9.68
CA ALA A 30 1.84 20.47 11.11
C ALA A 30 1.57 19.08 11.73
N LEU A 31 0.81 18.22 11.04
CA LEU A 31 0.55 16.86 11.50
C LEU A 31 1.84 16.03 11.62
N ARG A 32 2.73 16.10 10.62
CA ARG A 32 4.01 15.37 10.62
C ARG A 32 4.98 15.87 11.68
N GLU A 33 4.93 17.16 12.03
CA GLU A 33 5.79 17.73 13.07
C GLU A 33 5.39 17.28 14.49
N SER A 34 4.10 16.99 14.73
CA SER A 34 3.61 16.60 16.06
C SER A 34 3.38 15.10 16.23
N THR A 35 3.22 14.37 15.14
CA THR A 35 2.70 13.00 15.14
C THR A 35 3.47 12.13 14.17
N ARG A 36 3.84 10.92 14.61
CA ARG A 36 4.38 9.91 13.70
C ARG A 36 3.31 9.48 12.71
N VAL A 37 3.53 9.78 11.44
CA VAL A 37 2.70 9.31 10.33
C VAL A 37 3.28 8.01 9.81
N ILE A 38 2.44 6.98 9.66
CA ILE A 38 2.77 5.73 8.98
C ILE A 38 1.74 5.52 7.87
N GLY A 39 2.14 4.85 6.79
CA GLY A 39 1.27 4.71 5.63
C GLY A 39 1.70 3.60 4.67
N THR A 40 0.85 3.43 3.67
CA THR A 40 1.05 2.63 2.46
C THR A 40 0.50 3.46 1.29
N TRP A 41 0.55 2.92 0.08
CA TRP A 41 0.05 3.56 -1.14
C TRP A 41 -1.21 2.89 -1.70
N ASP A 42 -1.82 3.55 -2.69
CA ASP A 42 -2.72 2.89 -3.65
C ASP A 42 -2.35 3.28 -5.09
N ASP A 43 -3.24 3.10 -6.07
CA ASP A 43 -2.86 3.24 -7.48
C ASP A 43 -2.38 4.64 -7.88
N HIS A 44 -2.96 5.68 -7.30
CA HIS A 44 -2.63 7.05 -7.63
C HIS A 44 -1.24 7.50 -7.15
N ASP A 45 -0.72 6.84 -6.11
CA ASP A 45 0.67 6.92 -5.64
C ASP A 45 1.58 5.97 -6.44
N HIS A 46 1.11 4.75 -6.73
CA HIS A 46 1.83 3.72 -7.49
C HIS A 46 2.16 4.21 -8.90
N GLY A 47 1.28 5.02 -9.48
CA GLY A 47 1.57 5.83 -10.66
C GLY A 47 0.61 5.63 -11.83
N ALA A 48 -0.43 4.82 -11.69
CA ALA A 48 -1.51 4.73 -12.66
C ALA A 48 -2.73 4.05 -12.04
N ASN A 49 -3.91 4.63 -12.27
CA ASN A 49 -5.20 4.11 -11.87
C ASN A 49 -5.35 2.61 -12.21
N ASP A 50 -5.73 1.81 -11.20
CA ASP A 50 -5.90 0.36 -11.27
C ASP A 50 -4.66 -0.43 -11.72
N ALA A 51 -3.47 0.18 -11.75
CA ALA A 51 -2.26 -0.54 -12.11
C ALA A 51 -1.74 -1.38 -10.93
N GLY A 52 -1.07 -2.49 -11.28
CA GLY A 52 -0.41 -3.38 -10.35
C GLY A 52 1.02 -3.66 -10.82
N ARG A 53 1.43 -4.93 -10.83
CA ARG A 53 2.78 -5.36 -11.23
C ARG A 53 3.20 -5.00 -12.65
N SER A 54 2.24 -4.75 -13.54
CA SER A 54 2.48 -4.38 -14.94
C SER A 54 2.94 -2.94 -15.13
N TYR A 55 2.88 -2.12 -14.08
CA TYR A 55 3.28 -0.72 -14.14
C TYR A 55 4.81 -0.58 -14.27
N PRO A 56 5.33 0.03 -15.36
CA PRO A 56 6.76 -0.03 -15.68
C PRO A 56 7.65 0.84 -14.79
N LYS A 57 7.08 1.73 -13.97
CA LYS A 57 7.85 2.59 -13.05
C LYS A 57 7.67 2.24 -11.58
N ARG A 58 7.03 1.10 -11.27
CA ARG A 58 6.72 0.68 -9.90
C ARG A 58 7.89 0.78 -8.94
N ASP A 59 9.06 0.28 -9.31
CA ASP A 59 10.23 0.28 -8.43
C ASP A 59 10.71 1.71 -8.13
N ARG A 60 10.55 2.62 -9.10
CA ARG A 60 10.81 4.05 -8.90
C ARG A 60 9.74 4.68 -8.02
N SER A 61 8.46 4.43 -8.29
CA SER A 61 7.36 4.91 -7.43
C SER A 61 7.56 4.46 -5.98
N GLN A 62 8.01 3.21 -5.75
CA GLN A 62 8.32 2.70 -4.42
C GLN A 62 9.35 3.58 -3.71
N ALA A 63 10.45 3.94 -4.40
CA ALA A 63 11.46 4.82 -3.81
C ALA A 63 10.85 6.17 -3.41
N HIS A 64 10.04 6.79 -4.28
CA HIS A 64 9.39 8.07 -4.00
C HIS A 64 8.44 8.03 -2.81
N VAL A 65 7.60 6.99 -2.68
CA VAL A 65 6.68 6.90 -1.54
C VAL A 65 7.41 6.58 -0.25
N LEU A 66 8.49 5.78 -0.28
CA LEU A 66 9.31 5.52 0.90
C LEU A 66 10.03 6.79 1.37
N ASP A 67 10.50 7.64 0.44
CA ASP A 67 11.05 8.96 0.75
C ASP A 67 9.97 9.89 1.33
N PHE A 68 8.77 9.90 0.75
CA PHE A 68 7.64 10.68 1.24
C PHE A 68 7.23 10.30 2.67
N MET A 69 7.33 9.00 3.02
CA MET A 69 7.02 8.45 4.34
C MET A 69 8.20 8.54 5.33
N ASP A 70 9.28 9.24 4.99
CA ASP A 70 10.53 9.36 5.76
C ASP A 70 11.11 8.01 6.21
N VAL A 71 10.99 6.97 5.39
CA VAL A 71 11.62 5.67 5.70
C VAL A 71 13.14 5.85 5.62
N PRO A 72 13.94 5.51 6.65
CA PRO A 72 15.40 5.71 6.61
C PRO A 72 16.06 5.03 5.41
N GLU A 73 17.14 5.61 4.87
CA GLU A 73 17.86 5.07 3.70
C GLU A 73 18.42 3.66 3.92
N ASP A 74 18.81 3.34 5.15
CA ASP A 74 19.34 2.04 5.58
C ASP A 74 18.24 1.05 6.03
N HIS A 75 16.97 1.44 5.96
CA HIS A 75 15.88 0.57 6.40
C HIS A 75 15.74 -0.64 5.44
N PRO A 76 15.72 -1.88 5.94
CA PRO A 76 15.70 -3.09 5.10
C PRO A 76 14.44 -3.20 4.22
N GLY A 77 13.39 -2.44 4.56
CA GLY A 77 12.22 -2.30 3.70
C GLY A 77 12.47 -1.62 2.36
N ARG A 78 13.57 -0.86 2.19
CA ARG A 78 13.94 -0.25 0.91
C ARG A 78 14.55 -1.25 -0.08
N GLU A 79 15.08 -2.37 0.42
CA GLU A 79 15.70 -3.40 -0.42
C GLU A 79 14.72 -4.47 -0.91
N ARG A 80 13.52 -4.53 -0.34
CA ARG A 80 12.48 -5.50 -0.75
C ARG A 80 11.51 -4.88 -1.74
N ALA A 81 10.83 -5.75 -2.48
CA ALA A 81 9.76 -5.41 -3.41
C ALA A 81 8.43 -5.17 -2.65
N GLY A 82 7.91 -3.94 -2.71
CA GLY A 82 6.68 -3.50 -2.06
C GLY A 82 6.90 -2.67 -0.79
N VAL A 83 5.90 -1.86 -0.44
CA VAL A 83 5.96 -0.87 0.66
C VAL A 83 5.23 -1.30 1.94
N TYR A 84 4.86 -2.57 2.04
CA TYR A 84 4.20 -3.15 3.21
C TYR A 84 5.08 -2.98 4.46
N SER A 85 4.48 -2.80 5.64
CA SER A 85 5.23 -2.58 6.89
C SER A 85 4.45 -3.00 8.13
N ALA A 86 5.14 -3.19 9.26
CA ALA A 86 4.52 -3.49 10.54
C ALA A 86 5.11 -2.60 11.66
N HIS A 87 4.24 -2.12 12.56
CA HIS A 87 4.58 -1.22 13.66
C HIS A 87 3.92 -1.74 14.93
N THR A 88 4.67 -1.86 16.03
CA THR A 88 4.13 -2.34 17.31
C THR A 88 4.26 -1.24 18.36
N TYR A 89 3.16 -0.99 19.08
CA TYR A 89 3.04 0.06 20.08
C TYR A 89 2.64 -0.52 21.42
N GLY A 90 3.00 0.17 22.51
CA GLY A 90 2.61 -0.19 23.87
C GLY A 90 3.57 -1.17 24.57
N PRO A 91 3.46 -1.28 25.91
CA PRO A 91 4.29 -2.16 26.72
C PRO A 91 3.86 -3.63 26.56
N PRO A 92 4.73 -4.61 26.90
CA PRO A 92 4.36 -6.02 26.94
C PRO A 92 3.02 -6.26 27.67
N GLY A 93 2.15 -7.10 27.11
CA GLY A 93 0.81 -7.37 27.64
C GLY A 93 -0.26 -6.32 27.33
N LYS A 94 0.10 -5.17 26.74
CA LYS A 94 -0.83 -4.14 26.24
C LYS A 94 -0.36 -3.59 24.88
N ARG A 95 0.01 -4.49 23.97
CA ARG A 95 0.55 -4.17 22.65
C ARG A 95 -0.52 -4.11 21.57
N VAL A 96 -0.41 -3.13 20.69
CA VAL A 96 -1.15 -3.03 19.43
C VAL A 96 -0.15 -3.15 18.27
N LYS A 97 -0.43 -4.02 17.31
CA LYS A 97 0.38 -4.17 16.09
C LYS A 97 -0.41 -3.65 14.88
N VAL A 98 0.13 -2.66 14.20
CA VAL A 98 -0.41 -2.14 12.94
C VAL A 98 0.38 -2.78 11.80
N ILE A 99 -0.30 -3.47 10.91
CA ILE A 99 0.25 -4.12 9.72
C ILE A 99 -0.34 -3.41 8.51
N LEU A 100 0.49 -2.78 7.70
CA LEU A 100 0.08 -2.11 6.47
C LEU A 100 0.51 -2.98 5.30
N LEU A 101 -0.46 -3.42 4.50
CA LEU A 101 -0.22 -4.21 3.30
C LEU A 101 0.03 -3.28 2.11
N ASP A 102 0.80 -3.80 1.16
CA ASP A 102 0.90 -3.33 -0.21
C ASP A 102 0.06 -4.25 -1.09
N THR A 103 -0.93 -3.71 -1.78
CA THR A 103 -1.85 -4.45 -2.67
C THR A 103 -1.69 -4.01 -4.12
N ARG A 104 -0.60 -3.32 -4.45
CA ARG A 104 -0.32 -2.80 -5.79
C ARG A 104 0.96 -3.37 -6.38
N TYR A 105 2.04 -3.46 -5.61
CA TYR A 105 3.35 -3.81 -6.16
C TYR A 105 3.34 -5.14 -6.91
N HIS A 106 2.82 -6.19 -6.27
CA HIS A 106 2.82 -7.54 -6.82
C HIS A 106 1.51 -7.94 -7.50
N ARG A 107 0.47 -7.11 -7.36
CA ARG A 107 -0.87 -7.44 -7.81
C ARG A 107 -0.92 -7.72 -9.32
N ASP A 108 -1.49 -8.86 -9.67
CA ASP A 108 -1.74 -9.22 -11.06
C ASP A 108 -2.79 -8.33 -11.72
N PRO A 109 -2.79 -8.24 -13.06
CA PRO A 109 -3.76 -7.44 -13.78
C PRO A 109 -5.21 -7.85 -13.49
N ILE A 110 -6.10 -6.86 -13.51
CA ILE A 110 -7.55 -7.05 -13.46
C ILE A 110 -8.16 -6.59 -14.79
N THR A 111 -9.18 -7.30 -15.24
CA THR A 111 -9.85 -7.02 -16.52
C THR A 111 -11.20 -6.36 -16.25
N ARG A 112 -11.51 -5.29 -16.98
CA ARG A 112 -12.80 -4.60 -16.83
C ARG A 112 -13.96 -5.51 -17.20
N ASP A 113 -15.00 -5.48 -16.37
CA ASP A 113 -16.27 -6.13 -16.63
C ASP A 113 -17.28 -5.08 -17.10
N SER A 114 -17.76 -5.25 -18.33
CA SER A 114 -18.77 -4.36 -18.94
C SER A 114 -20.18 -4.95 -18.89
N ILE A 115 -20.39 -6.07 -18.18
CA ILE A 115 -21.58 -6.92 -18.28
C ILE A 115 -22.25 -7.16 -16.91
N SER A 116 -21.50 -7.49 -15.86
CA SER A 116 -22.08 -8.01 -14.60
C SER A 116 -22.46 -6.96 -13.55
N GLY A 117 -22.32 -5.67 -13.86
CA GLY A 117 -22.48 -4.56 -12.90
C GLY A 117 -21.32 -4.43 -11.90
N GLN A 118 -20.38 -5.38 -11.88
CA GLN A 118 -19.06 -5.22 -11.29
C GLN A 118 -18.17 -4.42 -12.24
N ARG A 119 -17.14 -3.75 -11.71
CA ARG A 119 -16.16 -3.03 -12.56
C ARG A 119 -15.10 -3.97 -13.14
N TYR A 120 -14.85 -5.11 -12.49
CA TYR A 120 -13.81 -6.07 -12.87
C TYR A 120 -14.30 -7.51 -12.76
N PHE A 121 -13.85 -8.34 -13.70
CA PHE A 121 -13.95 -9.79 -13.58
C PHE A 121 -13.01 -10.28 -12.47
N PRO A 122 -13.39 -11.32 -11.70
CA PRO A 122 -12.44 -12.04 -10.86
C PRO A 122 -11.27 -12.59 -11.70
N ASN A 123 -10.07 -12.47 -11.17
CA ASN A 123 -8.87 -13.12 -11.66
C ASN A 123 -8.53 -14.28 -10.72
N GLU A 124 -9.18 -15.43 -10.95
CA GLU A 124 -9.09 -16.64 -10.12
C GLU A 124 -7.68 -17.27 -10.08
N GLU A 125 -6.81 -16.88 -11.03
CA GLU A 125 -5.41 -17.34 -11.12
C GLU A 125 -4.41 -16.28 -10.64
N GLY A 126 -4.88 -15.10 -10.26
CA GLY A 126 -4.04 -13.96 -9.90
C GLY A 126 -3.61 -13.97 -8.44
N ASP A 127 -2.62 -13.14 -8.12
CA ASP A 127 -2.19 -12.81 -6.77
C ASP A 127 -2.26 -11.28 -6.55
N ILE A 128 -2.36 -10.89 -5.29
CA ILE A 128 -2.42 -9.50 -4.84
C ILE A 128 -1.17 -9.06 -4.08
N LEU A 129 -0.62 -9.92 -3.22
CA LEU A 129 0.49 -9.56 -2.34
C LEU A 129 1.83 -10.09 -2.84
N GLY A 130 1.84 -11.19 -3.60
CA GLY A 130 3.07 -11.90 -3.93
C GLY A 130 3.52 -12.80 -2.78
N GLU A 131 4.14 -13.93 -3.12
CA GLU A 131 4.60 -14.95 -2.17
C GLU A 131 5.42 -14.37 -1.00
N ALA A 132 6.35 -13.45 -1.30
CA ALA A 132 7.23 -12.87 -0.28
C ALA A 132 6.47 -12.06 0.78
N GLN A 133 5.43 -11.32 0.39
CA GLN A 133 4.61 -10.54 1.31
C GLN A 133 3.60 -11.44 2.04
N TRP A 134 3.07 -12.49 1.39
CA TRP A 134 2.26 -13.50 2.05
C TRP A 134 3.01 -14.21 3.17
N GLU A 135 4.23 -14.69 2.90
CA GLU A 135 5.08 -15.34 3.90
C GLU A 135 5.52 -14.38 5.01
N TRP A 136 5.81 -13.13 4.65
CA TRP A 136 6.05 -12.08 5.64
C TRP A 136 4.82 -11.86 6.54
N LEU A 137 3.63 -11.71 5.98
CA LEU A 137 2.39 -11.51 6.74
C LEU A 137 2.09 -12.69 7.68
N LYS A 138 2.22 -13.91 7.19
CA LYS A 138 2.07 -15.14 7.99
C LYS A 138 3.03 -15.11 9.19
N ARG A 139 4.29 -14.72 8.97
CA ARG A 139 5.30 -14.60 10.02
C ARG A 139 4.94 -13.52 11.03
N GLU A 140 4.60 -12.31 10.57
CA GLU A 140 4.23 -11.19 11.43
C GLU A 140 3.05 -11.52 12.34
N LEU A 141 2.08 -12.29 11.85
CA LEU A 141 0.93 -12.75 12.64
C LEU A 141 1.34 -13.85 13.62
N ARG A 142 2.04 -14.90 13.16
CA ARG A 142 2.43 -16.05 13.98
C ARG A 142 3.38 -15.71 15.13
N THR A 143 4.29 -14.75 14.93
CA THR A 143 5.29 -14.37 15.95
C THR A 143 4.87 -13.18 16.79
N SER A 144 3.66 -12.64 16.59
CA SER A 144 3.21 -11.46 17.32
C SER A 144 2.86 -11.78 18.76
N THR A 145 3.30 -10.91 19.68
CA THR A 145 2.85 -10.91 21.08
C THR A 145 1.82 -9.80 21.36
N ALA A 146 1.28 -9.16 20.32
CA ALA A 146 0.32 -8.08 20.45
C ALA A 146 -1.07 -8.60 20.82
N GLN A 147 -1.81 -7.83 21.62
CA GLN A 147 -3.17 -8.15 22.03
C GLN A 147 -4.19 -7.74 20.96
N VAL A 148 -3.84 -6.75 20.13
CA VAL A 148 -4.68 -6.26 19.03
C VAL A 148 -3.84 -6.13 17.77
N HIS A 149 -4.39 -6.57 16.64
CA HIS A 149 -3.80 -6.38 15.32
C HIS A 149 -4.74 -5.54 14.46
N LEU A 150 -4.21 -4.45 13.92
CA LEU A 150 -4.88 -3.62 12.93
C LEU A 150 -4.21 -3.89 11.59
N ILE A 151 -4.96 -4.44 10.63
CA ILE A 151 -4.47 -4.69 9.28
C ILE A 151 -5.06 -3.65 8.35
N GLY A 152 -4.20 -2.82 7.77
CA GLY A 152 -4.55 -1.83 6.76
C GLY A 152 -4.28 -2.37 5.35
N THR A 153 -5.24 -2.15 4.46
CA THR A 153 -5.19 -2.47 3.02
C THR A 153 -5.77 -1.27 2.28
N SER A 154 -5.29 -1.00 1.07
CA SER A 154 -5.84 0.09 0.25
C SER A 154 -7.08 -0.30 -0.54
N ILE A 155 -7.33 -1.60 -0.70
CA ILE A 155 -8.56 -2.11 -1.31
C ILE A 155 -9.42 -2.85 -0.29
N GLN A 156 -10.70 -2.99 -0.60
CA GLN A 156 -11.67 -3.63 0.30
C GLN A 156 -11.31 -5.10 0.54
N ALA A 157 -11.00 -5.45 1.80
CA ALA A 157 -10.67 -6.84 2.17
C ALA A 157 -11.88 -7.76 2.28
N VAL A 158 -12.99 -7.27 2.87
CA VAL A 158 -14.14 -8.11 3.25
C VAL A 158 -15.27 -8.04 2.23
N SER A 159 -15.47 -6.88 1.60
CA SER A 159 -16.61 -6.68 0.70
C SER A 159 -16.41 -7.38 -0.63
N SER A 160 -17.33 -8.27 -1.00
CA SER A 160 -17.43 -8.88 -2.34
C SER A 160 -18.39 -8.14 -3.27
N GLN A 161 -19.22 -7.23 -2.74
CA GLN A 161 -20.28 -6.58 -3.51
C GLN A 161 -19.86 -5.23 -4.10
N HIS A 162 -18.88 -4.57 -3.49
CA HIS A 162 -18.41 -3.27 -3.94
C HIS A 162 -17.84 -3.38 -5.37
N PRO A 163 -18.25 -2.53 -6.33
CA PRO A 163 -17.95 -2.78 -7.74
C PRO A 163 -16.48 -2.58 -8.11
N TRP A 164 -15.73 -1.79 -7.33
CA TRP A 164 -14.32 -1.44 -7.58
C TRP A 164 -13.35 -2.55 -7.18
N ALA A 165 -12.04 -2.31 -7.34
CA ALA A 165 -11.00 -3.27 -6.97
C ALA A 165 -11.12 -3.67 -5.48
N LYS A 166 -11.04 -4.96 -5.21
CA LYS A 166 -11.24 -5.58 -3.88
C LYS A 166 -10.45 -6.88 -3.81
N CYS A 167 -10.20 -7.37 -2.59
CA CYS A 167 -9.50 -8.65 -2.41
C CYS A 167 -10.28 -9.80 -3.06
N ALA A 168 -11.62 -9.77 -3.05
CA ALA A 168 -12.46 -10.78 -3.69
C ALA A 168 -12.38 -10.79 -5.24
N ASN A 169 -11.57 -9.93 -5.86
CA ASN A 169 -11.19 -10.09 -7.27
C ASN A 169 -10.08 -11.14 -7.47
N PHE A 170 -9.49 -11.66 -6.40
CA PHE A 170 -8.39 -12.61 -6.41
C PHE A 170 -8.69 -13.77 -5.44
N PRO A 171 -8.07 -14.94 -5.63
CA PRO A 171 -8.19 -16.09 -4.72
C PRO A 171 -7.62 -15.83 -3.32
#